data_AF-S4PKK7-F1
#
_entry.id   AF-S4PKK7-F1
#
_cell.length_a   1.000
_cell.length_b   1.000
_cell.length_c   1.000
_cell.angle_alpha   90.00
_cell.angle_beta   90.00
_cell.angle_gamma   90.00
#
_symmetry.space_group_name_H-M   'P 1'
#
loop_
_entity.id
_entity.type
_entity.pdbx_description
1 polymer ?
#
loop_
_entity_poly.entity_id
_entity_poly.type
_entity_poly.pdbx_seq_one_letter_code
_entity_poly.pdbx_strand_id
1 'polypeptide(L)' 'GQSIGTVPTVDLAARYEVGAVVLHSPLMSGMRVAFPNTKRTWFFDAFPSIDKIPKVTSPVLVIHGTEDEVIDFS' A
#
# COMPACT_ATOMS: atom_id res chain seq x y z
N GLY A 1 -9.00 0.64 -1.91
CA GLY A 1 -8.16 1.48 -2.77
C GLY A 1 -7.56 0.68 -3.91
N GLN A 2 -7.28 1.32 -5.04
CA GLN A 2 -6.62 0.71 -6.19
C GLN A 2 -5.39 1.52 -6.59
N SER A 3 -4.24 0.89 -6.85
CA SER A 3 -2.98 1.56 -7.16
C SER A 3 -2.66 2.66 -6.14
N ILE A 4 -2.49 3.91 -6.57
CA ILE A 4 -2.27 5.09 -5.71
C ILE A 4 -3.39 5.30 -4.69
N GLY A 5 -4.61 4.84 -4.96
CA GLY A 5 -5.73 4.84 -4.02
C GLY A 5 -5.48 4.01 -2.75
N THR A 6 -4.44 3.17 -2.73
CA THR A 6 -3.95 2.50 -1.51
C THR A 6 -3.58 3.50 -0.44
N VAL A 7 -2.97 4.63 -0.82
CA VAL A 7 -2.46 5.64 0.11
C VAL A 7 -3.55 6.20 1.03
N PRO A 8 -4.63 6.82 0.52
CA PRO A 8 -5.70 7.33 1.38
C PRO A 8 -6.51 6.20 2.04
N THR A 9 -6.62 5.03 1.39
CA THR A 9 -7.35 3.88 1.96
C THR A 9 -6.68 3.38 3.25
N VAL A 10 -5.36 3.14 3.18
CA VAL A 10 -4.58 2.66 4.33
C VAL A 10 -4.47 3.76 5.39
N ASP A 11 -4.29 5.03 5.00
CA ASP A 11 -4.25 6.13 5.98
C ASP A 11 -5.56 6.27 6.76
N LEU A 12 -6.71 6.14 6.09
CA LEU A 12 -8.02 6.17 6.73
C LEU A 12 -8.21 4.98 7.67
N ALA A 13 -7.99 3.76 7.17
CA ALA A 13 -8.19 2.52 7.94
C ALA A 13 -7.20 2.35 9.10
N ALA A 14 -6.06 3.05 9.07
CA ALA A 14 -5.10 3.10 10.18
C ALA A 14 -5.55 4.04 11.33
N ARG A 15 -6.56 4.89 11.09
CA ARG A 15 -7.06 5.88 12.06
C ARG A 15 -8.47 5.58 12.55
N TYR A 16 -9.27 4.91 11.74
CA TYR A 16 -10.68 4.66 12.01
C TYR A 16 -10.99 3.19 11.79
N GLU A 17 -11.87 2.65 12.63
CA GLU A 17 -12.42 1.32 12.45
C GLU A 17 -13.31 1.30 11.20
N VAL A 18 -13.02 0.39 10.28
CA VAL A 18 -13.81 0.14 9.09
C VAL A 18 -14.20 -1.34 9.04
N GLY A 19 -15.33 -1.67 8.39
CA GLY A 19 -15.80 -3.06 8.32
C GLY A 19 -14.83 -4.00 7.59
N ALA A 20 -14.18 -3.52 6.53
CA ALA A 20 -13.12 -4.21 5.80
C ALA A 20 -12.34 -3.23 4.92
N VAL A 21 -11.14 -3.65 4.49
CA VAL A 21 -10.31 -2.93 3.51
C VAL A 21 -10.07 -3.83 2.30
N VAL A 22 -10.29 -3.30 1.10
CA VAL A 22 -9.91 -3.96 -0.15
C VAL A 22 -8.84 -3.14 -0.84
N LEU A 23 -7.71 -3.77 -1.15
CA LEU A 23 -6.57 -3.17 -1.85
C LEU A 23 -6.34 -3.91 -3.18
N HIS A 24 -6.38 -3.18 -4.29
CA HIS A 24 -6.15 -3.73 -5.63
C HIS A 24 -4.88 -3.13 -6.25
N SER A 25 -3.93 -3.96 -6.69
CA SER A 25 -2.58 -3.57 -7.11
C SER A 25 -1.96 -2.53 -6.16
N PRO A 26 -1.81 -2.81 -4.85
CA PRO A 26 -1.42 -1.81 -3.88
C PRO A 26 -0.01 -1.27 -4.03
N LEU A 27 0.14 0.01 -3.69
CA LEU A 27 1.43 0.70 -3.60
C LEU A 27 1.99 0.60 -2.17
N MET A 28 3.15 -0.04 -2.02
CA MET A 28 3.86 -0.14 -0.73
C MET A 28 4.43 1.21 -0.27
N SER A 29 5.14 1.89 -1.16
CA SER A 29 5.57 3.28 -0.99
C SER A 29 6.00 3.91 -2.32
N GLY A 30 6.11 5.23 -2.37
CA GLY A 30 6.55 5.95 -3.57
C GLY A 30 7.98 5.60 -3.95
N MET A 31 8.88 5.48 -2.96
CA MET A 31 10.26 5.06 -3.23
C MET A 31 10.36 3.62 -3.73
N ARG A 32 9.47 2.72 -3.31
CA ARG A 32 9.44 1.34 -3.83
C ARG A 32 8.90 1.26 -5.24
N VAL A 33 8.04 2.20 -5.66
CA VAL A 33 7.65 2.31 -7.07
C VAL A 33 8.81 2.83 -7.93
N ALA A 34 9.49 3.89 -7.47
CA ALA A 34 10.61 4.46 -8.22
C ALA A 34 11.87 3.57 -8.20
N PHE A 35 12.07 2.82 -7.12
CA PHE A 35 13.24 1.95 -6.89
C PHE A 35 12.78 0.60 -6.31
N PRO A 36 12.28 -0.34 -7.15
CA PRO A 36 11.67 -1.61 -6.71
C PRO A 36 12.51 -2.43 -5.72
N ASN A 37 13.84 -2.39 -5.87
CA ASN A 37 14.75 -3.15 -5.02
C ASN A 37 14.99 -2.54 -3.62
N THR A 38 14.45 -1.35 -3.33
CA THR A 38 14.65 -0.73 -2.01
C THR A 38 13.81 -1.43 -0.94
N LYS A 39 14.49 -1.92 0.11
CA LYS A 39 13.82 -2.44 1.31
C LYS A 39 13.66 -1.40 2.40
N ARG A 40 14.30 -0.24 2.25
CA ARG A 40 14.31 0.84 3.24
C ARG A 40 13.20 1.85 2.95
N THR A 41 12.45 2.20 3.99
CA THR A 41 11.59 3.39 3.98
C THR A 41 12.42 4.60 4.43
N TRP A 42 12.49 5.62 3.59
CA TRP A 42 13.23 6.85 3.85
C TRP A 42 12.32 7.93 4.44
N PHE A 43 12.86 8.91 5.17
CA PHE A 43 12.05 10.00 5.74
C PHE A 43 11.38 10.88 4.67
N PHE A 44 11.92 10.88 3.46
CA PHE A 44 11.39 11.57 2.28
C PHE A 44 10.59 10.63 1.36
N ASP A 45 10.32 9.40 1.79
CA ASP A 45 9.48 8.47 1.03
C ASP A 45 8.04 8.98 1.00
N ALA A 46 7.57 9.33 -0.19
CA ALA A 46 6.20 9.71 -0.38
C ALA A 46 5.30 8.49 -0.19
N PHE A 47 4.27 8.63 0.64
CA PHE A 47 3.25 7.61 0.83
C PHE A 47 3.75 6.26 1.37
N PRO A 48 4.35 6.20 2.57
CA PRO A 48 4.85 4.95 3.14
C PRO A 48 3.70 4.07 3.68
N SER A 49 2.87 3.53 2.78
CA SER A 49 1.74 2.65 3.11
C SER A 49 2.21 1.42 3.90
N ILE A 50 3.39 0.90 3.58
CA ILE A 50 4.02 -0.23 4.28
C ILE A 50 4.27 0.03 5.78
N ASP A 51 4.48 1.29 6.17
CA ASP A 51 4.67 1.66 7.59
C ASP A 51 3.33 1.86 8.30
N LYS A 52 2.24 2.11 7.55
CA LYS A 52 0.90 2.37 8.09
C LYS A 52 0.03 1.12 8.14
N ILE A 53 0.18 0.18 7.21
CA ILE A 53 -0.65 -1.02 7.13
C ILE A 53 -0.65 -1.86 8.42
N PRO A 54 0.42 -1.94 9.25
CA PRO A 54 0.36 -2.69 10.51
C PRO A 54 -0.60 -2.09 11.54
N LYS A 55 -1.08 -0.85 11.35
CA LYS A 55 -2.06 -0.19 12.21
C LYS A 55 -3.50 -0.48 11.81
N VAL A 56 -3.72 -1.05 10.63
CA VAL A 56 -5.05 -1.45 10.16
C VAL A 56 -5.45 -2.74 10.88
N THR A 57 -6.48 -2.67 11.71
CA THR A 57 -7.02 -3.82 12.46
C THR A 57 -8.16 -4.51 11.72
N SER A 58 -8.78 -3.82 10.76
CA SER A 58 -9.86 -4.36 9.93
C SER A 58 -9.38 -5.52 9.04
N PRO A 59 -10.26 -6.48 8.68
CA PRO A 59 -9.95 -7.49 7.68
C PRO A 59 -9.50 -6.84 6.36
N VAL A 60 -8.39 -7.33 5.79
CA VAL A 60 -7.82 -6.79 4.55
C VAL A 60 -7.83 -7.86 3.47
N LEU A 61 -8.42 -7.55 2.31
CA LEU A 61 -8.29 -8.32 1.07
C LEU A 61 -7.29 -7.60 0.16
N VAL A 62 -6.28 -8.33 -0.31
CA VAL A 62 -5.34 -7.85 -1.33
C VAL A 62 -5.58 -8.63 -2.62
N ILE A 63 -5.70 -7.89 -3.72
CA ILE A 63 -5.82 -8.43 -5.08
C ILE A 63 -4.68 -7.79 -5.87
N HIS A 64 -3.82 -8.58 -6.52
CA HIS A 64 -2.69 -8.07 -7.29
C HIS A 64 -2.49 -8.94 -8.54
N GLY A 65 -2.36 -8.30 -9.70
CA GLY A 65 -2.13 -9.01 -10.95
C GLY A 65 -0.70 -9.52 -11.03
N THR A 66 -0.50 -10.79 -11.39
CA THR A 66 0.86 -11.37 -11.50
C THR A 66 1.64 -10.83 -12.70
N GLU A 67 0.97 -10.15 -13.62
CA GLU A 67 1.53 -9.52 -14.82
C GLU A 67 1.30 -7.99 -14.81
N ASP A 68 1.27 -7.37 -13.62
CA ASP A 68 1.11 -5.93 -13.49
C ASP A 68 2.41 -5.21 -13.87
N GLU A 69 2.42 -4.58 -15.05
CA GLU A 69 3.58 -3.87 -15.59
C GLU A 69 3.85 -2.50 -14.91
N VAL A 70 2.94 -2.04 -14.05
CA VAL A 70 3.03 -0.72 -13.39
C VAL A 70 3.49 -0.87 -11.95
N ILE A 71 2.86 -1.78 -11.20
CA ILE A 71 3.21 -2.10 -9.83
C ILE A 71 3.57 -3.59 -9.79
N ASP A 72 4.87 -3.86 -9.81
CA ASP A 72 5.37 -5.23 -9.83
C ASP A 72 4.84 -6.08 -8.66
N PHE A 73 4.57 -7.36 -8.94
CA PHE A 73 4.06 -8.30 -7.95
C PHE A 73 5.15 -8.83 -7.00
N SER A 74 6.43 -8.75 -7.39
CA SER A 74 7.56 -9.43 -6.73
C SER A 74 8.39 -8.58 -5.78
#